data_AF-A0A8H3FIK5-F1
#
_entry.id   AF-A0A8H3FIK5-F1
#
_cell.length_a   1.000
_cell.length_b   1.000
_cell.length_c   1.000
_cell.angle_alpha   90.00
_cell.angle_beta   90.00
_cell.angle_gamma   90.00
#
_symmetry.space_group_name_H-M   'P 1'
#
loop_
_entity.id
_entity.type
_entity.pdbx_description
1 polymer ?
#
loop_
_entity_poly.entity_id
_entity_poly.type
_entity_poly.pdbx_seq_one_letter_code
_entity_poly.pdbx_strand_id
1 'polypeptide(L)'
;MASLPTPAEIEEQEMHMHDNMAPNVIAANAVCFTIACIAVILRFQARRMAKIRYEADDWLILAGLFFTLGVVICALLGVRYGSGRHTILLKNPADIGKLLLSGEVIWGFAISTIKGSLLYLYYRIFFVSRKFTIALCVVGVFVVCYCLTQSFASIFQCMPVDSNWTIGVKHYCVNTDLGATIIAGLNVLTDFAILILPMPLLYQLQKPLKERIQIMGMFLLGGLVCFASIYRCVLTHEISYTDPAWTDVRATIWTTVELCIGVLSACLPTMRPLFSRSRGKQDPGAEQGQEKSDSRGRSDQSLSLQESRSIPSQSKAFAHLGVLADVEHEQESAPEKW
;
A
#
# COMPACT_ATOMS: atom_id res chain seq x y z
N MET A 1 -20.30 -16.54 -10.50
CA MET A 1 -20.39 -17.95 -10.95
C MET A 1 -21.15 -18.04 -12.25
N ALA A 2 -20.48 -18.56 -13.27
CA ALA A 2 -21.06 -18.70 -14.60
C ALA A 2 -22.37 -19.50 -14.56
N SER A 3 -23.47 -18.91 -15.02
CA SER A 3 -24.72 -19.58 -15.34
C SER A 3 -24.79 -19.85 -16.84
N LEU A 4 -25.60 -20.84 -17.23
CA LEU A 4 -25.85 -21.08 -18.64
C LEU A 4 -26.64 -19.88 -19.22
N PRO A 5 -26.19 -19.32 -20.36
CA PRO A 5 -26.91 -18.25 -21.03
C PRO A 5 -28.24 -18.76 -21.62
N THR A 6 -29.25 -17.89 -21.63
CA THR A 6 -30.50 -18.12 -22.35
C THR A 6 -30.30 -18.00 -23.87
N PRO A 7 -31.20 -18.56 -24.71
CA PRO A 7 -31.05 -18.48 -26.17
C PRO A 7 -30.92 -17.05 -26.72
N ALA A 8 -31.61 -16.08 -26.11
CA ALA A 8 -31.52 -14.67 -26.49
C ALA A 8 -30.14 -14.06 -26.14
N GLU A 9 -29.58 -14.42 -24.97
CA GLU A 9 -28.23 -13.97 -24.58
C GLU A 9 -27.15 -14.61 -25.45
N ILE A 10 -27.35 -15.85 -25.92
CA ILE A 10 -26.45 -16.49 -26.88
C ILE A 10 -26.46 -15.72 -28.20
N GLU A 11 -27.65 -15.36 -28.71
CA GLU A 11 -27.77 -14.58 -29.95
C GLU A 11 -27.10 -13.19 -29.83
N GLU A 12 -27.25 -12.53 -28.67
CA GLU A 12 -26.55 -11.27 -28.38
C GLU A 12 -25.02 -11.45 -28.36
N GLN A 13 -24.52 -12.49 -27.69
CA GLN A 13 -23.09 -12.80 -27.63
C GLN A 13 -22.52 -13.20 -29.00
N GLU A 14 -23.30 -13.88 -29.83
CA GLU A 14 -22.93 -14.22 -31.21
C GLU A 14 -22.86 -12.98 -32.11
N MET A 15 -23.80 -12.04 -31.95
CA MET A 15 -23.78 -10.76 -32.67
C MET A 15 -22.52 -9.95 -32.36
N HIS A 16 -22.07 -9.98 -31.11
CA HIS A 16 -20.89 -9.27 -30.62
C HIS A 16 -19.60 -10.13 -30.59
N MET A 17 -19.59 -11.29 -31.26
CA MET A 17 -18.47 -12.24 -31.24
C MET A 17 -17.09 -11.65 -31.63
N HIS A 18 -17.07 -10.59 -32.44
CA HIS A 18 -15.85 -9.94 -32.89
C HIS A 18 -15.25 -8.95 -31.89
N ASP A 19 -15.99 -8.57 -30.85
CA ASP A 19 -15.53 -7.62 -29.85
C ASP A 19 -14.43 -8.25 -28.98
N ASN A 20 -13.37 -7.47 -28.72
CA ASN A 20 -12.17 -7.98 -28.04
C ASN A 20 -11.55 -6.93 -27.12
N MET A 21 -11.66 -7.14 -25.81
CA MET A 21 -11.08 -6.24 -24.79
C MET A 21 -9.65 -6.61 -24.38
N ALA A 22 -9.08 -7.69 -24.92
CA ALA A 22 -7.72 -8.13 -24.59
C ALA A 22 -6.64 -7.02 -24.71
N PRO A 23 -6.62 -6.18 -25.77
CA PRO A 23 -5.61 -5.13 -25.89
C PRO A 23 -5.70 -4.10 -24.76
N ASN A 24 -6.92 -3.78 -24.30
CA ASN A 24 -7.15 -2.82 -23.22
C ASN A 24 -6.60 -3.35 -21.89
N VAL A 25 -6.82 -4.64 -21.61
CA VAL A 25 -6.28 -5.30 -20.41
C VAL A 25 -4.77 -5.25 -20.42
N ILE A 26 -4.14 -5.66 -21.53
CA ILE A 26 -2.68 -5.70 -21.66
C ILE A 26 -2.09 -4.29 -21.49
N ALA A 27 -2.64 -3.30 -22.20
CA ALA A 27 -2.16 -1.92 -22.16
C ALA A 27 -2.29 -1.32 -20.76
N ALA A 28 -3.46 -1.44 -20.12
CA ALA A 28 -3.68 -0.89 -18.80
C ALA A 28 -2.78 -1.53 -17.74
N ASN A 29 -2.67 -2.87 -17.74
CA ASN A 29 -1.80 -3.59 -16.81
C ASN A 29 -0.33 -3.21 -17.00
N ALA A 30 0.16 -3.19 -18.24
CA ALA A 30 1.56 -2.86 -18.53
C ALA A 30 1.90 -1.43 -18.09
N VAL A 31 1.05 -0.45 -18.41
CA VAL A 31 1.28 0.96 -18.06
C VAL A 31 1.23 1.14 -16.54
N CYS A 32 0.14 0.72 -15.89
CA CYS A 32 -0.04 0.92 -14.45
C CYS A 32 1.05 0.24 -13.63
N PHE A 33 1.37 -1.02 -13.96
CA PHE A 33 2.38 -1.78 -13.23
C PHE A 33 3.79 -1.18 -13.43
N THR A 34 4.13 -0.74 -14.65
CA THR A 34 5.42 -0.08 -14.90
C THR A 34 5.57 1.18 -14.05
N ILE A 35 4.53 2.01 -13.96
CA ILE A 35 4.53 3.22 -13.14
C ILE A 35 4.69 2.85 -11.64
N ALA A 36 4.02 1.80 -11.17
CA ALA A 36 4.16 1.31 -9.79
C ALA A 36 5.58 0.82 -9.49
N CYS A 37 6.21 0.08 -10.42
CA CYS A 37 7.61 -0.34 -10.29
C CYS A 37 8.55 0.86 -10.19
N ILE A 38 8.38 1.85 -11.07
CA ILE A 38 9.19 3.08 -11.04
C ILE A 38 9.02 3.80 -9.69
N ALA A 39 7.79 3.90 -9.17
CA ALA A 39 7.52 4.54 -7.89
C ALA A 39 8.24 3.84 -6.72
N VAL A 40 8.22 2.50 -6.67
CA VAL A 40 8.94 1.73 -5.65
C VAL A 40 10.45 1.89 -5.80
N ILE A 41 11.00 1.83 -7.02
CA ILE A 41 12.43 2.05 -7.26
C ILE A 41 12.85 3.45 -6.75
N LEU A 42 12.06 4.49 -7.08
CA LEU A 42 12.31 5.85 -6.63
C LEU A 42 12.23 5.98 -5.10
N ARG A 43 11.31 5.26 -4.43
CA ARG A 43 11.27 5.20 -2.96
C ARG A 43 12.59 4.68 -2.38
N PHE A 44 13.07 3.53 -2.86
CA PHE A 44 14.32 2.93 -2.35
C PHE A 44 15.54 3.81 -2.66
N GLN A 45 15.57 4.45 -3.83
CA GLN A 45 16.61 5.42 -4.17
C GLN A 45 16.57 6.65 -3.25
N ALA A 46 15.38 7.22 -2.99
CA ALA A 46 15.21 8.35 -2.09
C ALA A 46 15.69 8.05 -0.67
N ARG A 47 15.35 6.86 -0.15
CA ARG A 47 15.81 6.35 1.15
C ARG A 47 17.32 6.23 1.22
N ARG A 48 17.92 5.60 0.19
CA ARG A 48 19.37 5.40 0.09
C ARG A 48 20.10 6.75 0.05
N MET A 49 19.59 7.71 -0.72
CA MET A 49 20.14 9.06 -0.81
C MET A 49 20.05 9.84 0.51
N ALA A 50 18.97 9.64 1.26
CA ALA A 50 18.79 10.25 2.58
C ALA A 50 19.52 9.50 3.71
N LYS A 51 20.21 8.38 3.41
CA LYS A 51 20.86 7.49 4.40
C LYS A 51 19.89 7.03 5.50
N ILE A 52 18.62 6.85 5.16
CA ILE A 52 17.58 6.38 6.07
C ILE A 52 17.56 4.85 6.04
N ARG A 53 17.50 4.21 7.22
CA ARG A 53 17.37 2.75 7.33
C ARG A 53 16.03 2.28 6.75
N TYR A 54 16.05 1.10 6.12
CA TYR A 54 14.84 0.43 5.67
C TYR A 54 14.06 -0.10 6.87
N GLU A 55 12.76 0.15 6.87
CA GLU A 55 11.85 -0.26 7.94
C GLU A 55 10.72 -1.14 7.39
N ALA A 56 9.82 -1.60 8.25
CA ALA A 56 8.76 -2.54 7.87
C ALA A 56 7.88 -2.02 6.71
N ASP A 57 7.65 -0.70 6.63
CA ASP A 57 6.86 -0.13 5.54
C ASP A 57 7.48 -0.37 4.15
N ASP A 58 8.81 -0.44 4.04
CA ASP A 58 9.53 -0.63 2.78
C ASP A 58 9.43 -2.09 2.31
N TRP A 59 9.43 -3.02 3.26
CA TRP A 59 9.23 -4.43 2.98
C TRP A 59 7.77 -4.73 2.64
N LEU A 60 6.83 -4.10 3.35
CA LEU A 60 5.40 -4.24 3.06
C LEU A 60 5.05 -3.69 1.67
N ILE A 61 5.58 -2.54 1.26
CA ILE A 61 5.29 -2.03 -0.09
C ILE A 61 5.90 -2.91 -1.18
N LEU A 62 7.07 -3.50 -0.94
CA LEU A 62 7.69 -4.44 -1.86
C LEU A 62 6.88 -5.73 -1.99
N ALA A 63 6.38 -6.27 -0.86
CA ALA A 63 5.46 -7.39 -0.85
C ALA A 63 4.13 -7.05 -1.55
N GLY A 64 3.60 -5.85 -1.34
CA GLY A 64 2.42 -5.35 -2.05
C GLY A 64 2.62 -5.27 -3.57
N LEU A 65 3.80 -4.81 -4.03
CA LEU A 65 4.16 -4.83 -5.45
C LEU A 65 4.27 -6.26 -5.99
N PHE A 66 4.83 -7.19 -5.22
CA PHE A 66 4.93 -8.61 -5.58
C PHE A 66 3.55 -9.25 -5.76
N PHE A 67 2.60 -9.03 -4.84
CA PHE A 67 1.24 -9.53 -5.01
C PHE A 67 0.52 -8.83 -6.17
N THR A 68 0.77 -7.53 -6.38
CA THR A 68 0.24 -6.81 -7.55
C THR A 68 0.74 -7.43 -8.87
N LEU A 69 2.00 -7.85 -8.93
CA LEU A 69 2.53 -8.61 -10.07
C LEU A 69 1.77 -9.93 -10.26
N GLY A 70 1.42 -10.62 -9.17
CA GLY A 70 0.58 -11.82 -9.23
C GLY A 70 -0.79 -11.55 -9.87
N VAL A 71 -1.47 -10.46 -9.47
CA VAL A 71 -2.74 -10.04 -10.08
C VAL A 71 -2.58 -9.76 -11.57
N VAL A 72 -1.51 -9.02 -11.96
CA VAL A 72 -1.20 -8.74 -13.37
C VAL A 72 -0.96 -10.03 -14.16
N ILE A 73 -0.22 -10.99 -13.60
CA ILE A 73 0.01 -12.29 -14.25
C ILE A 73 -1.30 -13.05 -14.44
N CYS A 74 -2.17 -13.10 -13.42
CA CYS A 74 -3.49 -13.70 -13.54
C CYS A 74 -4.33 -13.05 -14.65
N ALA A 75 -4.33 -11.72 -14.74
CA ALA A 75 -5.05 -10.99 -15.79
C ALA A 75 -4.52 -11.30 -17.19
N LEU A 76 -3.20 -11.33 -17.38
CA LEU A 76 -2.56 -11.63 -18.68
C LEU A 76 -2.76 -13.09 -19.09
N LEU A 77 -2.70 -14.03 -18.15
CA LEU A 77 -3.05 -15.43 -18.39
C LEU A 77 -4.54 -15.56 -18.73
N GLY A 78 -5.42 -14.84 -18.04
CA GLY A 78 -6.85 -14.78 -18.34
C GLY A 78 -7.08 -14.38 -19.80
N VAL A 79 -6.42 -13.32 -20.27
CA VAL A 79 -6.49 -12.89 -21.68
C VAL A 79 -6.03 -14.00 -22.63
N ARG A 80 -4.95 -14.72 -22.30
CA ARG A 80 -4.46 -15.85 -23.11
C ARG A 80 -5.47 -17.00 -23.19
N TYR A 81 -6.24 -17.24 -22.13
CA TYR A 81 -7.28 -18.27 -22.09
C TYR A 81 -8.62 -17.82 -22.67
N GLY A 82 -8.78 -16.55 -23.04
CA GLY A 82 -9.98 -16.03 -23.70
C GLY A 82 -10.78 -15.00 -22.90
N SER A 83 -10.30 -14.54 -21.73
CA SER A 83 -10.87 -13.38 -21.04
C SER A 83 -10.76 -12.14 -21.92
N GLY A 84 -11.81 -11.31 -21.94
CA GLY A 84 -11.94 -10.23 -22.92
C GLY A 84 -12.67 -10.63 -24.20
N ARG A 85 -13.29 -11.82 -24.23
CA ARG A 85 -14.21 -12.29 -25.27
C ARG A 85 -15.44 -12.91 -24.59
N HIS A 86 -16.54 -13.02 -25.34
CA HIS A 86 -17.79 -13.61 -24.85
C HIS A 86 -17.62 -15.05 -24.37
N THR A 87 -18.35 -15.40 -23.30
CA THR A 87 -18.17 -16.66 -22.55
C THR A 87 -18.38 -17.91 -23.42
N ILE A 88 -19.26 -17.83 -24.42
CA ILE A 88 -19.52 -18.89 -25.41
C ILE A 88 -18.31 -19.26 -26.27
N LEU A 89 -17.31 -18.38 -26.40
CA LEU A 89 -16.12 -18.59 -27.24
C LEU A 89 -14.99 -19.29 -26.50
N LEU A 90 -15.15 -19.57 -25.20
CA LEU A 90 -14.12 -20.19 -24.40
C LEU A 90 -14.07 -21.70 -24.57
N LYS A 91 -12.86 -22.21 -24.82
CA LYS A 91 -12.59 -23.64 -24.89
C LYS A 91 -12.63 -24.30 -23.51
N ASN A 92 -12.03 -23.65 -22.51
CA ASN A 92 -11.90 -24.15 -21.15
C ASN A 92 -12.36 -23.10 -20.12
N PRO A 93 -13.67 -22.97 -19.87
CA PRO A 93 -14.17 -21.98 -18.90
C PRO A 93 -13.72 -22.26 -17.46
N ALA A 94 -13.47 -23.52 -17.11
CA ALA A 94 -13.00 -23.91 -15.78
C ALA A 94 -11.60 -23.33 -15.45
N ASP A 95 -10.70 -23.24 -16.44
CA ASP A 95 -9.36 -22.70 -16.24
C ASP A 95 -9.39 -21.19 -15.96
N ILE A 96 -10.31 -20.47 -16.63
CA ILE A 96 -10.57 -19.05 -16.35
C ILE A 96 -11.15 -18.88 -14.95
N GLY A 97 -12.13 -19.69 -14.56
CA GLY A 97 -12.71 -19.63 -13.22
C GLY A 97 -11.67 -19.79 -12.11
N LYS A 98 -10.72 -20.73 -12.28
CA LYS A 98 -9.58 -20.90 -11.35
C LYS A 98 -8.66 -19.68 -11.31
N LEU A 99 -8.40 -19.05 -12.46
CA LEU A 99 -7.58 -17.84 -12.54
C LEU A 99 -8.25 -16.64 -11.89
N LEU A 100 -9.57 -16.45 -12.09
CA LEU A 100 -10.34 -15.39 -11.46
C LEU A 100 -10.32 -15.54 -9.93
N LEU A 101 -10.58 -16.75 -9.43
CA LEU A 101 -10.48 -17.05 -7.99
C LEU A 101 -9.08 -16.78 -7.44
N SER A 102 -8.04 -17.24 -8.15
CA SER A 102 -6.65 -17.01 -7.75
C SER A 102 -6.32 -15.52 -7.72
N GLY A 103 -6.75 -14.77 -8.74
CA GLY A 103 -6.56 -13.32 -8.83
C GLY A 103 -7.24 -12.57 -7.70
N GLU A 104 -8.46 -12.97 -7.31
CA GLU A 104 -9.21 -12.36 -6.22
C GLU A 104 -8.51 -12.54 -4.85
N VAL A 105 -8.00 -13.74 -4.57
CA VAL A 105 -7.25 -14.02 -3.34
C VAL A 105 -5.95 -13.21 -3.32
N ILE A 106 -5.18 -13.24 -4.42
CA ILE A 106 -3.91 -12.48 -4.52
C ILE A 106 -4.18 -10.98 -4.39
N TRP A 107 -5.26 -10.47 -4.96
CA TRP A 107 -5.68 -9.07 -4.81
C TRP A 107 -5.92 -8.71 -3.34
N GLY A 108 -6.60 -9.57 -2.58
CA GLY A 108 -6.84 -9.39 -1.14
C GLY A 108 -5.53 -9.20 -0.34
N PHE A 109 -4.50 -9.99 -0.66
CA PHE A 109 -3.16 -9.83 -0.08
C PHE A 109 -2.47 -8.56 -0.56
N ALA A 110 -2.58 -8.23 -1.86
CA ALA A 110 -1.97 -7.04 -2.44
C ALA A 110 -2.49 -5.76 -1.77
N ILE A 111 -3.82 -5.57 -1.74
CA ILE A 111 -4.44 -4.38 -1.18
C ILE A 111 -4.15 -4.24 0.32
N SER A 112 -4.20 -5.35 1.07
CA SER A 112 -3.97 -5.34 2.51
C SER A 112 -2.52 -5.01 2.87
N THR A 113 -1.56 -5.52 2.09
CA THR A 113 -0.13 -5.23 2.32
C THR A 113 0.21 -3.78 1.96
N ILE A 114 -0.38 -3.24 0.88
CA ILE A 114 -0.24 -1.82 0.50
C ILE A 114 -0.81 -0.92 1.60
N LYS A 115 -2.01 -1.22 2.09
CA LYS A 115 -2.63 -0.52 3.24
C LYS A 115 -1.75 -0.61 4.48
N GLY A 116 -1.25 -1.79 4.81
CA GLY A 116 -0.32 -2.00 5.91
C GLY A 116 0.93 -1.11 5.82
N SER A 117 1.53 -0.98 4.63
CA SER A 117 2.66 -0.08 4.39
C SER A 117 2.30 1.38 4.66
N LEU A 118 1.14 1.85 4.18
CA LEU A 118 0.64 3.20 4.44
C LEU A 118 0.42 3.47 5.93
N LEU A 119 -0.24 2.54 6.63
CA LEU A 119 -0.47 2.66 8.07
C LEU A 119 0.84 2.72 8.86
N TYR A 120 1.82 1.87 8.53
CA TYR A 120 3.13 1.91 9.19
C TYR A 120 3.88 3.21 8.89
N LEU A 121 3.79 3.70 7.65
CA LEU A 121 4.37 4.98 7.27
C LEU A 121 3.74 6.14 8.08
N TYR A 122 2.42 6.11 8.29
CA TYR A 122 1.74 7.09 9.14
C TYR A 122 2.14 6.98 10.60
N TYR A 123 2.25 5.75 11.12
CA TYR A 123 2.76 5.51 12.47
C TYR A 123 4.13 6.17 12.64
N ARG A 124 5.05 5.94 11.71
CA ARG A 124 6.40 6.51 11.74
C ARG A 124 6.41 8.04 11.70
N ILE A 125 5.56 8.66 10.89
CA ILE A 125 5.53 10.12 10.75
C ILE A 125 4.93 10.79 12.00
N PHE A 126 3.95 10.14 12.64
CA PHE A 126 3.06 10.77 13.61
C PHE A 126 2.94 10.01 14.95
N PHE A 127 3.97 9.24 15.34
CA PHE A 127 3.98 8.43 16.58
C PHE A 127 3.80 9.22 17.88
N VAL A 128 3.87 10.55 17.83
CA VAL A 128 3.83 11.46 18.98
C VAL A 128 2.48 11.41 19.72
N SER A 129 1.37 11.14 19.05
CA SER A 129 0.04 11.12 19.67
C SER A 129 -0.45 9.71 19.98
N ARG A 130 -0.64 9.39 21.28
CA ARG A 130 -1.14 8.09 21.73
C ARG A 130 -2.51 7.75 21.11
N LYS A 131 -3.42 8.73 21.02
CA LYS A 131 -4.76 8.52 20.42
C LYS A 131 -4.66 8.13 18.94
N PHE A 132 -3.75 8.77 18.21
CA PHE A 132 -3.51 8.50 16.80
C PHE A 132 -2.90 7.11 16.59
N THR A 133 -1.92 6.73 17.41
CA THR A 133 -1.31 5.40 17.37
C THR A 133 -2.33 4.29 17.65
N ILE A 134 -3.25 4.49 18.61
CA ILE A 134 -4.33 3.53 18.87
C ILE A 134 -5.25 3.41 17.65
N ALA A 135 -5.65 4.53 17.05
CA ALA A 135 -6.49 4.52 15.85
C ALA A 135 -5.83 3.77 14.68
N LEU A 136 -4.53 3.99 14.46
CA LEU A 136 -3.76 3.24 13.47
C LEU A 136 -3.72 1.73 13.76
N CYS A 137 -3.52 1.35 15.02
CA CYS A 137 -3.53 -0.06 15.41
C CYS A 137 -4.89 -0.72 15.13
N VAL A 138 -5.99 -0.03 15.49
CA VAL A 138 -7.35 -0.51 15.23
C VAL A 138 -7.60 -0.71 13.73
N VAL A 139 -7.27 0.28 12.90
CA VAL A 139 -7.42 0.16 11.44
C VAL A 139 -6.48 -0.92 10.88
N GLY A 140 -5.27 -1.06 11.41
CA GLY A 140 -4.32 -2.09 10.99
C GLY A 140 -4.82 -3.51 11.28
N VAL A 141 -5.34 -3.75 12.48
CA VAL A 141 -5.97 -5.03 12.84
C VAL A 141 -7.17 -5.28 11.94
N PHE A 142 -7.98 -4.25 11.67
CA PHE A 142 -9.12 -4.37 10.76
C PHE A 142 -8.67 -4.78 9.35
N VAL A 143 -7.60 -4.21 8.80
CA VAL A 143 -7.05 -4.57 7.47
C VAL A 143 -6.58 -6.03 7.44
N VAL A 144 -5.95 -6.52 8.50
CA VAL A 144 -5.53 -7.93 8.59
C VAL A 144 -6.75 -8.85 8.65
N CYS A 145 -7.73 -8.55 9.49
CA CYS A 145 -8.99 -9.31 9.56
C CYS A 145 -9.73 -9.29 8.22
N TYR A 146 -9.76 -8.15 7.54
CA TYR A 146 -10.33 -8.00 6.21
C TYR A 146 -9.63 -8.93 5.20
N CYS A 147 -8.30 -8.96 5.17
CA CYS A 147 -7.52 -9.82 4.28
C CYS A 147 -7.86 -11.30 4.47
N LEU A 148 -7.95 -11.74 5.74
CA LEU A 148 -8.29 -13.12 6.07
C LEU A 148 -9.73 -13.41 5.64
N THR A 149 -10.70 -12.60 6.08
CA THR A 149 -12.11 -12.78 5.74
C THR A 149 -12.32 -12.81 4.22
N GLN A 150 -11.70 -11.90 3.47
CA GLN A 150 -11.77 -11.88 2.01
C GLN A 150 -11.22 -13.18 1.41
N SER A 151 -10.03 -13.59 1.81
CA SER A 151 -9.39 -14.80 1.27
C SER A 151 -10.21 -16.06 1.55
N PHE A 152 -10.68 -16.22 2.79
CA PHE A 152 -11.52 -17.35 3.17
C PHE A 152 -12.89 -17.30 2.49
N ALA A 153 -13.51 -16.13 2.41
CA ALA A 153 -14.80 -15.97 1.75
C ALA A 153 -14.71 -16.31 0.25
N SER A 154 -13.70 -15.80 -0.47
CA SER A 154 -13.54 -16.10 -1.90
C SER A 154 -13.28 -17.59 -2.15
N ILE A 155 -12.47 -18.26 -1.31
CA ILE A 155 -12.16 -19.70 -1.47
C ILE A 155 -13.39 -20.56 -1.12
N PHE A 156 -14.05 -20.29 0.00
CA PHE A 156 -15.12 -21.11 0.57
C PHE A 156 -16.53 -20.58 0.25
N GLN A 157 -16.69 -19.75 -0.77
CA GLN A 157 -18.01 -19.20 -1.17
C GLN A 157 -19.00 -20.30 -1.60
N CYS A 158 -18.51 -21.47 -2.07
CA CYS A 158 -19.33 -22.65 -2.35
C CYS A 158 -18.74 -23.95 -1.82
N MET A 159 -19.64 -24.90 -1.57
CA MET A 159 -19.31 -26.28 -1.25
C MET A 159 -19.95 -27.24 -2.27
N PRO A 160 -19.16 -28.14 -2.88
CA PRO A 160 -17.69 -28.22 -2.83
C PRO A 160 -17.01 -27.09 -3.63
N VAL A 161 -15.75 -26.77 -3.32
CA VAL A 161 -15.01 -25.58 -3.82
C VAL A 161 -14.90 -25.55 -5.36
N ASP A 162 -14.89 -26.71 -5.99
CA ASP A 162 -14.91 -26.89 -7.44
C ASP A 162 -16.20 -26.38 -8.12
N SER A 163 -17.26 -26.17 -7.34
CA SER A 163 -18.46 -25.46 -7.80
C SER A 163 -18.17 -23.99 -8.15
N ASN A 164 -17.05 -23.41 -7.70
CA ASN A 164 -16.67 -22.03 -8.06
C ASN A 164 -16.41 -21.84 -9.55
N TRP A 165 -15.92 -22.87 -10.24
CA TRP A 165 -15.54 -22.81 -11.66
C TRP A 165 -16.29 -23.81 -12.54
N THR A 166 -17.24 -24.57 -11.99
CA THR A 166 -18.06 -25.51 -12.75
C THR A 166 -19.36 -24.85 -13.22
N ILE A 167 -19.62 -24.86 -14.52
CA ILE A 167 -20.81 -24.23 -15.10
C ILE A 167 -22.04 -25.13 -14.88
N GLY A 168 -23.16 -24.53 -14.50
CA GLY A 168 -24.49 -25.17 -14.55
C GLY A 168 -24.82 -26.12 -13.38
N VAL A 169 -23.86 -26.44 -12.50
CA VAL A 169 -24.11 -27.26 -11.31
C VAL A 169 -23.71 -26.46 -10.06
N LYS A 170 -24.70 -25.87 -9.37
CA LYS A 170 -24.51 -25.25 -8.05
C LYS A 170 -25.07 -26.19 -6.99
N HIS A 171 -24.22 -26.71 -6.11
CA HIS A 171 -24.65 -27.57 -5.00
C HIS A 171 -25.09 -26.74 -3.80
N TYR A 172 -24.17 -26.01 -3.17
CA TYR A 172 -24.48 -25.06 -2.10
C TYR A 172 -23.52 -23.86 -2.17
N CYS A 173 -24.07 -22.67 -2.37
CA CYS A 173 -23.31 -21.44 -2.53
C CYS A 173 -23.89 -20.35 -1.65
N VAL A 174 -23.03 -19.60 -0.96
CA VAL A 174 -23.44 -18.39 -0.24
C VAL A 174 -23.91 -17.35 -1.26
N ASN A 175 -24.78 -16.42 -0.86
CA ASN A 175 -25.19 -15.32 -1.72
C ASN A 175 -23.96 -14.47 -2.09
N THR A 176 -23.44 -14.71 -3.30
CA THR A 176 -22.20 -14.11 -3.81
C THR A 176 -22.34 -12.60 -4.03
N ASP A 177 -23.53 -12.14 -4.43
CA ASP A 177 -23.81 -10.70 -4.60
C ASP A 177 -23.71 -9.97 -3.26
N LEU A 178 -24.39 -10.49 -2.23
CA LEU A 178 -24.35 -9.91 -0.89
C LEU A 178 -22.93 -9.94 -0.31
N GLY A 179 -22.23 -11.07 -0.45
CA GLY A 179 -20.85 -11.21 0.01
C GLY A 179 -19.92 -10.20 -0.66
N ALA A 180 -19.96 -10.12 -1.99
CA ALA A 180 -19.16 -9.17 -2.76
C ALA A 180 -19.45 -7.71 -2.38
N THR A 181 -20.74 -7.37 -2.16
CA THR A 181 -21.16 -6.03 -1.70
C THR A 181 -20.54 -5.67 -0.36
N ILE A 182 -20.60 -6.59 0.61
CA ILE A 182 -20.05 -6.38 1.96
C ILE A 182 -18.53 -6.19 1.87
N ILE A 183 -17.84 -7.09 1.18
CA ILE A 183 -16.38 -7.04 1.00
C ILE A 183 -15.95 -5.74 0.32
N ALA A 184 -16.63 -5.34 -0.76
CA ALA A 184 -16.32 -4.11 -1.48
C ALA A 184 -16.59 -2.88 -0.61
N GLY A 185 -17.71 -2.87 0.13
CA GLY A 185 -18.03 -1.81 1.09
C GLY A 185 -16.99 -1.68 2.21
N LEU A 186 -16.53 -2.80 2.77
CA LEU A 186 -15.46 -2.80 3.78
C LEU A 186 -14.13 -2.30 3.21
N ASN A 187 -13.79 -2.65 1.98
CA ASN A 187 -12.60 -2.14 1.29
C ASN A 187 -12.66 -0.60 1.18
N VAL A 188 -13.77 -0.07 0.65
CA VAL A 188 -14.00 1.38 0.52
C VAL A 188 -13.95 2.07 1.88
N LEU A 189 -14.59 1.49 2.91
CA LEU A 189 -14.58 2.04 4.26
C LEU A 189 -13.15 2.17 4.80
N THR A 190 -12.31 1.14 4.60
CA THR A 190 -10.90 1.21 5.02
C THR A 190 -10.09 2.24 4.24
N ASP A 191 -10.38 2.47 2.96
CA ASP A 191 -9.71 3.51 2.17
C ASP A 191 -10.00 4.90 2.74
N PHE A 192 -11.27 5.19 3.03
CA PHE A 192 -11.66 6.44 3.67
C PHE A 192 -11.08 6.58 5.08
N ALA A 193 -11.07 5.51 5.87
CA ALA A 193 -10.48 5.54 7.20
C ALA A 193 -8.99 5.92 7.13
N ILE A 194 -8.21 5.30 6.23
CA ILE A 194 -6.79 5.61 6.04
C ILE A 194 -6.60 7.03 5.50
N LEU A 195 -7.47 7.50 4.59
CA LEU A 195 -7.41 8.85 4.03
C LEU A 195 -7.66 9.93 5.10
N ILE A 196 -8.69 9.75 5.93
CA ILE A 196 -9.13 10.76 6.91
C ILE A 196 -8.19 10.82 8.11
N LEU A 197 -7.62 9.69 8.51
CA LEU A 197 -6.82 9.55 9.73
C LEU A 197 -5.71 10.61 9.90
N PRO A 198 -4.86 10.95 8.90
CA PRO A 198 -3.85 11.98 9.04
C PRO A 198 -4.38 13.44 8.93
N MET A 199 -5.62 13.67 8.47
CA MET A 199 -6.14 15.03 8.22
C MET A 199 -6.12 15.94 9.44
N PRO A 200 -6.68 15.55 10.62
CA PRO A 200 -6.75 16.45 11.78
C PRO A 200 -5.38 16.91 12.25
N LEU A 201 -4.38 16.03 12.15
CA LEU A 201 -3.01 16.31 12.56
C LEU A 201 -2.28 17.23 11.57
N LEU A 202 -2.62 17.12 10.29
CA LEU A 202 -2.08 17.98 9.24
C LEU A 202 -2.64 19.40 9.29
N TYR A 203 -3.89 19.59 9.71
CA TYR A 203 -4.48 20.93 9.89
C TYR A 203 -3.80 21.73 11.00
N GLN A 204 -3.22 21.07 12.01
CA GLN A 204 -2.56 21.73 13.13
C GLN A 204 -1.10 22.14 12.81
N LEU A 205 -0.55 21.66 11.69
CA LEU A 205 0.88 21.76 11.41
C LEU A 205 1.16 22.82 10.34
N GLN A 206 1.70 23.97 10.75
CA GLN A 206 2.10 25.04 9.83
C GLN A 206 3.32 24.61 9.01
N LYS A 207 3.08 24.11 7.79
CA LYS A 207 4.12 23.61 6.88
C LYS A 207 4.48 24.60 5.76
N PRO A 208 5.77 24.68 5.36
CA PRO A 208 6.17 25.48 4.20
C PRO A 208 5.55 24.93 2.91
N LEU A 209 5.37 25.79 1.91
CA LEU A 209 4.63 25.50 0.66
C LEU A 209 5.06 24.17 -0.02
N LYS A 210 6.35 23.85 0.00
CA LYS A 210 6.88 22.62 -0.60
C LYS A 210 6.39 21.34 0.08
N GLU A 211 6.30 21.34 1.41
CA GLU A 211 5.76 20.21 2.16
C GLU A 211 4.24 20.12 2.00
N ARG A 212 3.57 21.28 1.92
CA ARG A 212 2.13 21.37 1.67
C ARG A 212 1.73 20.74 0.33
N ILE A 213 2.49 20.98 -0.74
CA ILE A 213 2.22 20.39 -2.06
C ILE A 213 2.30 18.85 -2.02
N GLN A 214 3.30 18.29 -1.33
CA GLN A 214 3.43 16.84 -1.22
C GLN A 214 2.29 16.22 -0.42
N ILE A 215 1.89 16.86 0.67
CA ILE A 215 0.73 16.45 1.48
C ILE A 215 -0.55 16.49 0.63
N MET A 216 -0.75 17.55 -0.16
CA MET A 216 -1.88 17.64 -1.09
C MET A 216 -1.83 16.53 -2.15
N GLY A 217 -0.66 16.21 -2.69
CA GLY A 217 -0.48 15.11 -3.63
C GLY A 217 -0.82 13.74 -3.03
N MET A 218 -0.44 13.49 -1.78
CA MET A 218 -0.82 12.27 -1.06
C MET A 218 -2.34 12.16 -0.88
N PHE A 219 -3.00 13.26 -0.49
CA PHE A 219 -4.46 13.27 -0.36
C PHE A 219 -5.18 13.09 -1.69
N LEU A 220 -4.67 13.72 -2.76
CA LEU A 220 -5.24 13.56 -4.09
C LEU A 220 -5.15 12.11 -4.55
N LEU A 221 -3.98 11.47 -4.42
CA LEU A 221 -3.83 10.06 -4.76
C LEU A 221 -4.68 9.16 -3.87
N GLY A 222 -4.74 9.42 -2.56
CA GLY A 222 -5.61 8.66 -1.66
C GLY A 222 -7.09 8.80 -2.02
N GLY A 223 -7.53 9.98 -2.45
CA GLY A 223 -8.87 10.21 -2.98
C GLY A 223 -9.12 9.45 -4.28
N LEU A 224 -8.13 9.37 -5.17
CA LEU A 224 -8.20 8.54 -6.39
C LEU A 224 -8.28 7.05 -6.06
N VAL A 225 -7.61 6.56 -5.02
CA VAL A 225 -7.80 5.18 -4.53
C VAL A 225 -9.23 4.97 -4.09
N CYS A 226 -9.79 5.85 -3.26
CA CYS A 226 -11.19 5.74 -2.81
C CYS A 226 -12.17 5.74 -4.00
N PHE A 227 -11.94 6.59 -5.00
CA PHE A 227 -12.73 6.62 -6.23
C PHE A 227 -12.62 5.30 -7.01
N ALA A 228 -11.41 4.78 -7.21
CA ALA A 228 -11.20 3.51 -7.89
C ALA A 228 -11.91 2.36 -7.16
N SER A 229 -11.87 2.32 -5.83
CA SER A 229 -12.57 1.32 -5.02
C SER A 229 -14.09 1.38 -5.15
N ILE A 230 -14.67 2.59 -5.15
CA ILE A 230 -16.11 2.79 -5.35
C ILE A 230 -16.50 2.37 -6.78
N TYR A 231 -15.73 2.79 -7.78
CA TYR A 231 -16.01 2.46 -9.16
C TYR A 231 -15.93 0.96 -9.41
N ARG A 232 -14.93 0.28 -8.82
CA ARG A 232 -14.84 -1.18 -8.84
C ARG A 232 -16.04 -1.85 -8.19
N CYS A 233 -16.53 -1.32 -7.06
CA CYS A 233 -17.74 -1.83 -6.41
C CYS A 233 -18.94 -1.80 -7.37
N VAL A 234 -19.15 -0.69 -8.08
CA VAL A 234 -20.21 -0.57 -9.10
C VAL A 234 -20.00 -1.58 -10.23
N LEU A 235 -18.78 -1.67 -10.77
CA LEU A 235 -18.48 -2.61 -11.85
C LEU A 235 -18.71 -4.08 -11.47
N THR A 236 -18.40 -4.45 -10.22
CA THR A 236 -18.64 -5.82 -9.73
C THR A 236 -20.13 -6.18 -9.73
N HIS A 237 -21.02 -5.20 -9.48
CA HIS A 237 -22.46 -5.40 -9.59
C HIS A 237 -22.98 -5.48 -11.03
N GLU A 238 -22.22 -4.99 -12.01
CA GLU A 238 -22.53 -5.09 -13.44
C GLU A 238 -22.01 -6.38 -14.09
N ILE A 239 -21.32 -7.25 -13.34
CA ILE A 239 -20.80 -8.51 -13.88
C ILE A 239 -21.98 -9.43 -14.19
N SER A 240 -22.10 -9.82 -15.46
CA SER A 240 -23.10 -10.78 -15.86
C SER A 240 -22.67 -12.19 -15.48
N TYR A 241 -23.59 -12.94 -14.88
CA TYR A 241 -23.40 -14.35 -14.59
C TYR A 241 -23.39 -15.22 -15.86
N THR A 242 -24.02 -14.76 -16.95
CA THR A 242 -24.05 -15.47 -18.24
C THR A 242 -22.87 -15.10 -19.13
N ASP A 243 -22.18 -14.00 -18.80
CA ASP A 243 -20.97 -13.58 -19.52
C ASP A 243 -19.83 -13.03 -18.63
N PRO A 244 -19.33 -13.82 -17.67
CA PRO A 244 -18.30 -13.35 -16.76
C PRO A 244 -16.98 -13.05 -17.48
N ALA A 245 -16.62 -13.79 -18.53
CA ALA A 245 -15.34 -13.61 -19.23
C ALA A 245 -15.22 -12.28 -19.99
N TRP A 246 -16.36 -11.70 -20.39
CA TRP A 246 -16.45 -10.39 -21.04
C TRP A 246 -16.65 -9.26 -20.04
N THR A 247 -17.60 -9.41 -19.12
CA THR A 247 -18.05 -8.32 -18.23
C THR A 247 -17.07 -8.03 -17.09
N ASP A 248 -16.38 -9.04 -16.56
CA ASP A 248 -15.40 -8.90 -15.47
C ASP A 248 -14.13 -8.13 -15.88
N VAL A 249 -13.85 -8.06 -17.18
CA VAL A 249 -12.62 -7.47 -17.72
C VAL A 249 -12.44 -6.01 -17.28
N ARG A 250 -13.55 -5.25 -17.25
CA ARG A 250 -13.54 -3.86 -16.78
C ARG A 250 -13.19 -3.77 -15.30
N ALA A 251 -13.74 -4.66 -14.48
CA ALA A 251 -13.41 -4.74 -13.06
C ALA A 251 -11.92 -5.10 -12.88
N THR A 252 -11.41 -6.09 -13.62
CA THR A 252 -10.00 -6.50 -13.59
C THR A 252 -9.02 -5.36 -13.93
N ILE A 253 -9.35 -4.52 -14.92
CA ILE A 253 -8.54 -3.33 -15.25
C ILE A 253 -8.50 -2.38 -14.05
N TRP A 254 -9.65 -2.06 -13.47
CA TRP A 254 -9.74 -1.13 -12.34
C TRP A 254 -9.14 -1.67 -11.05
N THR A 255 -9.19 -2.97 -10.82
CA THR A 255 -8.46 -3.67 -9.75
C THR A 255 -6.95 -3.39 -9.83
N THR A 256 -6.38 -3.46 -11.04
CA THR A 256 -4.95 -3.18 -11.23
C THR A 256 -4.63 -1.70 -11.03
N VAL A 257 -5.51 -0.82 -11.52
CA VAL A 257 -5.39 0.64 -11.32
C VAL A 257 -5.44 0.98 -9.82
N GLU A 258 -6.38 0.43 -9.07
CA GLU A 258 -6.53 0.60 -7.61
C GLU A 258 -5.23 0.24 -6.88
N LEU A 259 -4.69 -0.96 -7.14
CA LEU A 259 -3.44 -1.41 -6.53
C LEU A 259 -2.25 -0.49 -6.89
N CYS A 260 -2.12 -0.11 -8.17
CA CYS A 260 -1.01 0.72 -8.62
C CYS A 260 -1.08 2.13 -8.03
N ILE A 261 -2.25 2.77 -8.01
CA ILE A 261 -2.43 4.08 -7.36
C ILE A 261 -2.16 3.97 -5.86
N GLY A 262 -2.60 2.88 -5.21
CA GLY A 262 -2.27 2.57 -3.83
C GLY A 262 -0.75 2.55 -3.60
N VAL A 263 0.00 1.83 -4.44
CA VAL A 263 1.47 1.79 -4.38
C VAL A 263 2.09 3.19 -4.56
N LEU A 264 1.61 3.96 -5.55
CA LEU A 264 2.09 5.31 -5.79
C LEU A 264 1.87 6.21 -4.57
N SER A 265 0.66 6.17 -3.99
CA SER A 265 0.30 6.96 -2.81
C SER A 265 1.20 6.65 -1.61
N ALA A 266 1.57 5.37 -1.43
CA ALA A 266 2.48 4.94 -0.38
C ALA A 266 3.92 5.42 -0.62
N CYS A 267 4.34 5.55 -1.88
CA CYS A 267 5.70 5.94 -2.25
C CYS A 267 5.96 7.45 -2.15
N LEU A 268 4.97 8.29 -2.48
CA LEU A 268 5.11 9.76 -2.49
C LEU A 268 5.76 10.40 -1.24
N PRO A 269 5.39 10.04 0.01
CA PRO A 269 5.84 10.77 1.20
C PRO A 269 7.35 10.63 1.41
N THR A 270 7.93 9.54 0.92
CA THR A 270 9.35 9.21 1.05
C THR A 270 10.22 9.82 -0.04
N MET A 271 9.65 10.34 -1.13
CA MET A 271 10.40 10.93 -2.24
C MET A 271 10.91 12.35 -1.97
N ARG A 272 10.60 12.93 -0.79
CA ARG A 272 11.09 14.25 -0.32
C ARG A 272 12.56 14.57 -0.67
N PRO A 273 13.54 13.67 -0.42
CA PRO A 273 14.95 13.95 -0.63
C PRO A 273 15.35 14.11 -2.10
N LEU A 274 14.61 13.49 -3.04
CA LEU A 274 14.91 13.57 -4.47
C LEU A 274 14.69 14.98 -5.01
N PHE A 275 13.64 15.65 -4.54
CA PHE A 275 13.26 16.98 -4.99
C PHE A 275 14.07 18.11 -4.35
N SER A 276 14.63 17.92 -3.15
CA SER A 276 15.45 18.96 -2.52
C SER A 276 16.86 19.05 -3.11
N ARG A 277 17.41 17.91 -3.58
CA ARG A 277 18.81 17.85 -4.04
C ARG A 277 18.98 18.17 -5.52
N SER A 278 17.95 18.04 -6.37
CA SER A 278 18.07 18.46 -7.78
C SER A 278 18.28 19.98 -7.95
N ARG A 279 17.98 20.78 -6.91
CA ARG A 279 18.31 22.21 -6.84
C ARG A 279 19.59 22.56 -6.08
N GLY A 280 20.26 21.60 -5.44
CA GLY A 280 21.49 21.84 -4.68
C GLY A 280 22.78 21.82 -5.53
N LYS A 281 22.68 22.10 -6.84
CA LYS A 281 23.81 22.08 -7.78
C LYS A 281 24.02 23.42 -8.53
N GLN A 282 23.55 24.52 -7.93
CA GLN A 282 24.01 25.91 -8.10
C GLN A 282 24.15 26.41 -6.65
N ASP A 283 25.32 26.67 -6.05
CA ASP A 283 26.52 27.32 -6.54
C ASP A 283 27.81 26.64 -6.04
N PRO A 284 28.85 26.61 -6.88
CA PRO A 284 30.20 26.84 -6.40
C PRO A 284 30.85 27.94 -7.23
N GLY A 285 30.95 29.17 -6.70
CA GLY A 285 31.77 30.20 -7.32
C GLY A 285 31.33 31.64 -7.08
N ALA A 286 31.51 32.13 -5.86
CA ALA A 286 31.75 33.56 -5.62
C ALA A 286 32.63 33.71 -4.36
N GLU A 287 33.78 33.04 -4.34
CA GLU A 287 34.94 33.58 -3.64
C GLU A 287 35.55 34.65 -4.55
N GLN A 288 35.30 35.91 -4.24
CA GLN A 288 36.14 37.00 -4.71
C GLN A 288 36.46 37.87 -3.48
N GLY A 289 37.74 37.85 -3.13
CA GLY A 289 38.26 38.37 -1.89
C GLY A 289 38.21 39.89 -1.78
N GLN A 290 38.29 40.34 -0.53
CA GLN A 290 38.76 41.67 -0.23
C GLN A 290 39.56 41.64 1.07
N GLU A 291 40.82 41.28 0.91
CA GLU A 291 41.89 41.61 1.84
C GLU A 291 42.18 43.11 1.66
N LYS A 292 41.83 43.94 2.64
CA LYS A 292 42.46 45.25 2.84
C LYS A 292 42.70 45.49 4.33
N SER A 293 43.99 45.41 4.63
CA SER A 293 44.69 46.02 5.77
C SER A 293 44.07 47.34 6.21
N ASP A 294 43.86 47.50 7.51
CA ASP A 294 44.31 48.74 8.16
C ASP A 294 44.81 48.47 9.59
N SER A 295 46.03 48.93 9.81
CA SER A 295 46.81 48.86 11.04
C SER A 295 46.63 50.17 11.83
N ARG A 296 46.47 50.13 13.16
CA ARG A 296 47.15 51.04 14.13
C ARG A 296 46.68 50.93 15.59
N GLY A 297 47.68 50.90 16.49
CA GLY A 297 47.65 51.34 17.91
C GLY A 297 47.17 50.29 18.92
N ARG A 298 48.01 49.53 19.63
CA ARG A 298 49.10 49.82 20.60
C ARG A 298 48.63 50.43 21.94
N SER A 299 49.11 49.79 23.01
CA SER A 299 49.31 50.23 24.42
C SER A 299 48.05 50.34 25.28
N ASP A 300 48.03 50.04 26.57
CA ASP A 300 48.89 49.31 27.52
C ASP A 300 48.17 49.47 28.88
N GLN A 301 48.32 48.48 29.78
CA GLN A 301 48.15 48.59 31.25
C GLN A 301 46.75 48.93 31.82
N SER A 302 46.28 48.42 32.97
CA SER A 302 46.90 47.69 34.09
C SER A 302 45.80 47.25 35.09
N LEU A 303 45.98 46.04 35.64
CA LEU A 303 45.88 45.66 37.07
C LEU A 303 44.69 46.10 37.95
N SER A 304 43.94 45.11 38.45
CA SER A 304 43.80 44.78 39.89
C SER A 304 43.08 43.42 40.01
N LEU A 305 43.79 42.31 40.27
CA LEU A 305 43.96 41.66 41.58
C LEU A 305 42.65 41.28 42.29
N GLN A 306 42.30 39.97 42.27
CA GLN A 306 42.04 39.13 43.46
C GLN A 306 41.80 37.68 42.98
N GLU A 307 42.79 36.79 43.04
CA GLU A 307 43.09 35.92 44.19
C GLU A 307 42.00 34.85 44.45
N SER A 308 42.23 33.61 44.00
CA SER A 308 42.60 32.51 44.90
C SER A 308 42.52 31.12 44.23
N ARG A 309 43.57 30.33 44.53
CA ARG A 309 43.66 28.87 44.68
C ARG A 309 43.63 27.93 43.46
N SER A 310 44.77 27.27 43.36
CA SER A 310 45.20 26.09 42.64
C SER A 310 44.48 24.77 42.99
N ILE A 311 44.14 23.99 41.93
CA ILE A 311 44.47 22.55 41.63
C ILE A 311 44.00 21.45 42.64
N PRO A 312 43.59 20.20 42.25
CA PRO A 312 43.88 19.45 41.00
C PRO A 312 42.73 18.69 40.30
N SER A 313 43.09 18.22 39.11
CA SER A 313 42.54 17.09 38.33
C SER A 313 42.19 15.83 39.15
N GLN A 314 41.09 15.16 38.80
CA GLN A 314 41.05 13.69 38.81
C GLN A 314 40.18 13.13 37.67
N SER A 315 40.85 12.32 36.85
CA SER A 315 40.31 11.25 36.02
C SER A 315 39.85 10.08 36.90
N LYS A 316 38.61 9.61 36.69
CA LYS A 316 38.13 8.23 36.95
C LYS A 316 37.07 7.94 35.87
N ALA A 317 37.30 7.11 34.86
CA ALA A 317 37.41 5.65 34.90
C ALA A 317 36.24 5.01 35.67
N PHE A 318 35.28 4.42 34.94
CA PHE A 318 34.78 3.07 35.23
C PHE A 318 33.99 2.54 34.03
N ALA A 319 34.65 1.66 33.27
CA ALA A 319 34.05 0.61 32.47
C ALA A 319 33.79 -0.61 33.37
N HIS A 320 33.01 -1.58 32.86
CA HIS A 320 32.53 -2.84 33.50
C HIS A 320 31.29 -2.67 34.38
N LEU A 321 30.22 -3.46 34.27
CA LEU A 321 30.07 -4.84 33.80
C LEU A 321 28.75 -5.04 33.03
N GLY A 322 28.80 -5.87 31.98
CA GLY A 322 27.66 -6.72 31.59
C GLY A 322 27.74 -8.08 32.28
N VAL A 323 26.72 -8.92 31.99
CA VAL A 323 26.57 -10.35 32.35
C VAL A 323 25.97 -10.52 33.76
N LEU A 324 24.72 -10.99 33.95
CA LEU A 324 24.12 -12.33 33.75
C LEU A 324 22.57 -12.13 33.66
N ALA A 325 21.77 -12.64 32.71
CA ALA A 325 21.44 -14.04 32.41
C ALA A 325 21.01 -14.85 33.65
N ASP A 326 19.70 -14.91 33.94
CA ASP A 326 18.94 -16.13 34.26
C ASP A 326 17.54 -15.76 34.78
N VAL A 327 16.53 -16.07 33.96
CA VAL A 327 15.13 -16.19 34.41
C VAL A 327 14.68 -17.56 33.93
N GLU A 328 14.83 -18.55 34.81
CA GLU A 328 14.18 -19.85 34.70
C GLU A 328 13.16 -20.00 35.83
N HIS A 329 11.92 -20.27 35.41
CA HIS A 329 10.93 -21.17 35.99
C HIS A 329 10.77 -21.25 37.51
N GLU A 330 9.57 -20.89 37.98
CA GLU A 330 8.85 -21.72 38.95
C GLU A 330 7.33 -21.70 38.67
N GLN A 331 6.79 -22.87 38.36
CA GLN A 331 5.39 -23.23 38.50
C GLN A 331 5.11 -23.44 39.98
N GLU A 332 3.98 -22.95 40.52
CA GLU A 332 3.32 -23.70 41.59
C GLU A 332 1.80 -23.52 41.57
N SER A 333 1.14 -24.65 41.76
CA SER A 333 -0.29 -24.94 41.72
C SER A 333 -1.06 -24.44 42.95
N ALA A 334 -2.34 -24.09 42.71
CA ALA A 334 -3.59 -24.34 43.48
C ALA A 334 -3.48 -24.90 44.94
N PRO A 335 -4.42 -24.63 45.89
CA PRO A 335 -5.87 -24.82 45.63
C PRO A 335 -6.92 -24.05 46.49
N GLU A 336 -8.20 -24.36 46.16
CA GLU A 336 -9.44 -24.39 46.98
C GLU A 336 -10.38 -23.18 47.15
N LYS A 337 -11.66 -23.45 46.78
CA LYS A 337 -12.97 -23.09 47.38
C LYS A 337 -13.29 -21.58 47.53
N TRP A 338 -14.38 -21.04 46.98
CA TRP A 338 -15.81 -21.40 47.09
C TRP A 338 -16.61 -20.89 45.88
#